data_AF-A0A2D3WG00-F1
#
_entry.id   AF-A0A2D3WG00-F1
#
_cell.length_a   1.000
_cell.length_b   1.000
_cell.length_c   1.000
_cell.angle_alpha   90.00
_cell.angle_beta   90.00
_cell.angle_gamma   90.00
#
_symmetry.space_group_name_H-M   'P 1'
#
loop_
_entity.id
_entity.type
_entity.pdbx_description
1 polymer ?
#
loop_
_entity_poly.entity_id
_entity_poly.type
_entity_poly.pdbx_seq_one_letter_code
_entity_poly.pdbx_strand_id
1 'polypeptide(L)'
;MNELTTSIGETIKNKIYTIRGMQVILDSDLAELYDVETKVFNQAVKRNSERFPANFMFQLSEEENQNLRFQFGTSSSSSSLRFQNGTLDDEESLRSQFVTLENGRGKHRKYLPYVFTEQGVAMLSAVLRSQSAVQMSIHIINAFVEMRKFISNNALIFQRLDSLEQKQSKTDEKVEAILNAIEDKSIKPKQGIFYDGQVYDAYLFVSDLIKSAKKNIILIDNYVDESVLTLLSKRDANVKAMIYTKNITKQLELDLQKHNAQYPNIEIKKFDSSHDRFLLIDEKEVYHIGASLKDLGKKWFAFSKLDMGVLNIVEKLKN
;
A
#
# COMPACT_ATOMS: atom_id res chain seq x y z
N MET A 1 50.77 -11.42 -1.06
CA MET A 1 49.57 -11.90 -0.35
C MET A 1 48.76 -12.68 -1.36
N ASN A 2 48.45 -13.96 -1.07
CA ASN A 2 47.81 -14.87 -2.02
C ASN A 2 46.34 -14.48 -2.26
N GLU A 3 45.81 -14.74 -3.46
CA GLU A 3 44.40 -14.52 -3.83
C GLU A 3 43.42 -15.22 -2.86
N LEU A 4 43.80 -16.38 -2.30
CA LEU A 4 43.04 -17.08 -1.24
C LEU A 4 42.85 -16.24 0.03
N THR A 5 43.86 -15.45 0.43
CA THR A 5 43.80 -14.65 1.67
C THR A 5 42.88 -13.45 1.53
N THR A 6 42.76 -12.91 0.31
CA THR A 6 41.87 -11.80 -0.04
C THR A 6 40.41 -12.25 -0.08
N SER A 7 40.14 -13.42 -0.67
CA SER A 7 38.80 -14.04 -0.75
C SER A 7 38.19 -14.36 0.64
N ILE A 8 38.99 -14.87 1.57
CA ILE A 8 38.54 -15.15 2.94
C ILE A 8 38.19 -13.86 3.68
N GLY A 9 39.00 -12.80 3.52
CA GLY A 9 38.76 -11.50 4.14
C GLY A 9 37.44 -10.86 3.70
N GLU A 10 37.11 -10.91 2.40
CA GLU A 10 35.83 -10.41 1.88
C GLU A 10 34.63 -11.22 2.38
N THR A 11 34.79 -12.55 2.45
CA THR A 11 33.74 -13.46 2.96
C THR A 11 33.39 -13.13 4.41
N ILE A 12 34.40 -12.86 5.24
CA ILE A 12 34.19 -12.50 6.65
C ILE A 12 33.54 -11.11 6.77
N LYS A 13 33.98 -10.12 5.98
CA LYS A 13 33.41 -8.76 6.01
C LYS A 13 31.90 -8.77 5.72
N ASN A 14 31.45 -9.60 4.78
CA ASN A 14 30.03 -9.75 4.45
C ASN A 14 29.19 -10.40 5.55
N LYS A 15 29.83 -11.02 6.56
CA LYS A 15 29.19 -11.62 7.73
C LYS A 15 29.27 -10.72 8.98
N ILE A 16 29.83 -9.51 8.87
CA ILE A 16 29.87 -8.52 9.95
C ILE A 16 28.68 -7.56 9.79
N TYR A 17 27.79 -7.56 10.78
CA TYR A 17 26.61 -6.71 10.83
C TYR A 17 26.78 -5.60 11.88
N THR A 18 26.01 -4.53 11.74
CA THR A 18 25.93 -3.48 12.77
C THR A 18 24.59 -3.58 13.49
N ILE A 19 24.62 -3.97 14.77
CA ILE A 19 23.43 -4.18 15.60
C ILE A 19 23.66 -3.47 16.93
N ARG A 20 22.69 -2.64 17.37
CA ARG A 20 22.81 -1.77 18.56
C ARG A 20 24.07 -0.87 18.53
N GLY A 21 24.49 -0.44 17.33
CA GLY A 21 25.71 0.35 17.14
C GLY A 21 27.02 -0.43 17.34
N MET A 22 26.96 -1.75 17.49
CA MET A 22 28.13 -2.62 17.63
C MET A 22 28.31 -3.48 16.38
N GLN A 23 29.56 -3.69 15.96
CA GLN A 23 29.87 -4.66 14.93
C GLN A 23 29.83 -6.06 15.52
N VAL A 24 29.06 -6.95 14.91
CA VAL A 24 28.82 -8.31 15.41
C VAL A 24 28.75 -9.34 14.28
N ILE A 25 29.00 -10.61 14.61
CA ILE A 25 28.78 -11.77 13.72
C ILE A 25 27.78 -12.73 14.38
N LEU A 26 26.89 -13.32 13.57
CA LEU A 26 25.93 -14.33 14.04
C LEU A 26 26.61 -15.63 14.46
N ASP A 27 26.00 -16.34 15.40
CA ASP A 27 26.43 -17.67 15.83
C ASP A 27 26.53 -18.68 14.66
N SER A 28 25.59 -18.64 13.73
CA SER A 28 25.59 -19.48 12.53
C SER A 28 26.74 -19.15 11.58
N ASP A 29 27.03 -17.86 11.41
CA ASP A 29 28.12 -17.40 10.55
C ASP A 29 29.49 -17.74 11.15
N LEU A 30 29.65 -17.58 12.46
CA LEU A 30 30.87 -18.01 13.14
C LEU A 30 31.04 -19.52 13.08
N ALA A 31 29.98 -20.29 13.32
CA ALA A 31 30.04 -21.74 13.23
C ALA A 31 30.48 -22.20 11.82
N GLU A 32 29.95 -21.60 10.77
CA GLU A 32 30.37 -21.83 9.38
C GLU A 32 31.85 -21.48 9.16
N LEU A 33 32.30 -20.31 9.63
CA LEU A 33 33.71 -19.89 9.52
C LEU A 33 34.66 -20.83 10.26
N TYR A 34 34.24 -21.39 11.40
CA TYR A 34 35.01 -22.37 12.17
C TYR A 34 34.85 -23.82 11.66
N ASP A 35 34.08 -24.05 10.60
CA ASP A 35 33.79 -25.37 10.03
C ASP A 35 33.16 -26.33 11.06
N VAL A 36 32.18 -25.84 11.82
CA VAL A 36 31.45 -26.60 12.84
C VAL A 36 29.94 -26.36 12.74
N GLU A 37 29.14 -27.31 13.21
CA GLU A 37 27.70 -27.09 13.34
C GLU A 37 27.38 -26.00 14.38
N THR A 38 26.41 -25.13 14.10
CA THR A 38 25.97 -24.06 15.01
C THR A 38 25.58 -24.59 16.39
N LYS A 39 24.99 -25.78 16.46
CA LYS A 39 24.63 -26.42 17.74
C LYS A 39 25.87 -26.77 18.57
N VAL A 40 26.91 -27.30 17.93
CA VAL A 40 28.19 -27.67 18.57
C VAL A 40 28.92 -26.41 19.03
N PHE A 41 28.95 -25.39 18.17
CA PHE A 41 29.51 -24.08 18.50
C PHE A 41 28.84 -23.46 19.74
N ASN A 42 27.51 -23.37 19.74
CA ASN A 42 26.75 -22.82 20.87
C ASN A 42 26.94 -23.65 22.15
N GLN A 43 27.12 -24.97 22.04
CA GLN A 43 27.43 -25.81 23.19
C GLN A 43 28.82 -25.50 23.77
N ALA A 44 29.83 -25.24 22.93
CA ALA A 44 31.17 -24.87 23.38
C ALA A 44 31.16 -23.51 24.11
N VAL A 45 30.42 -22.55 23.59
CA VAL A 45 30.22 -21.23 24.23
C VAL A 45 29.51 -21.38 25.58
N LYS A 46 28.41 -22.16 25.63
CA LYS A 46 27.65 -22.39 26.86
C LYS A 46 28.46 -23.05 27.97
N ARG A 47 29.38 -23.97 27.63
CA ARG A 47 30.31 -24.59 28.59
C ARG A 47 31.31 -23.61 29.18
N ASN A 48 31.53 -22.47 28.52
CA ASN A 48 32.50 -21.45 28.90
C ASN A 48 31.82 -20.10 29.14
N SER A 49 30.55 -20.10 29.60
CA SER A 49 29.71 -18.90 29.70
C SER A 49 30.33 -17.76 30.51
N GLU A 50 31.16 -18.07 31.51
CA GLU A 50 31.90 -17.07 32.31
C GLU A 50 32.81 -16.17 31.47
N ARG A 51 33.22 -16.61 30.27
CA ARG A 51 34.06 -15.84 29.34
C ARG A 51 33.26 -14.94 28.40
N PHE A 52 31.93 -15.06 28.39
CA PHE A 52 31.05 -14.35 27.46
C PHE A 52 30.05 -13.48 28.24
N PRO A 53 30.52 -12.36 28.83
CA PRO A 53 29.61 -11.37 29.41
C PRO A 53 28.68 -10.77 28.34
N ALA A 54 27.61 -10.11 28.78
CA ALA A 54 26.54 -9.61 27.89
C ALA A 54 27.02 -8.60 26.82
N ASN A 55 28.12 -7.89 27.07
CA ASN A 55 28.75 -6.99 26.10
C ASN A 55 29.59 -7.72 25.04
N PHE A 56 29.90 -9.01 25.24
CA PHE A 56 30.70 -9.81 24.31
C PHE A 56 29.82 -10.69 23.43
N MET A 57 28.72 -11.17 24.00
CA MET A 57 27.71 -11.97 23.31
C MET A 57 26.33 -11.62 23.85
N PHE A 58 25.36 -11.46 22.96
CA PHE A 58 23.95 -11.28 23.33
C PHE A 58 23.02 -11.94 22.32
N GLN A 59 21.80 -12.21 22.73
CA GLN A 59 20.75 -12.74 21.85
C GLN A 59 20.02 -11.58 21.18
N LEU A 60 19.72 -11.72 19.89
CA LEU A 60 18.89 -10.74 19.19
C LEU A 60 17.48 -10.74 19.76
N SER A 61 16.81 -9.58 19.74
CA SER A 61 15.36 -9.49 19.92
C SER A 61 14.63 -9.98 18.67
N GLU A 62 13.32 -10.23 18.81
CA GLU A 62 12.49 -10.64 17.68
C GLU A 62 12.50 -9.59 16.56
N GLU A 63 12.39 -8.31 16.93
CA GLU A 63 12.45 -7.17 16.01
C GLU A 63 13.80 -7.09 15.28
N GLU A 64 14.92 -7.19 16.02
CA GLU A 64 16.26 -7.16 15.41
C GLU A 64 16.48 -8.33 14.44
N ASN A 65 15.99 -9.52 14.78
CA ASN A 65 16.08 -10.70 13.93
C ASN A 65 15.19 -10.59 12.69
N GLN A 66 14.01 -9.96 12.79
CA GLN A 66 13.15 -9.68 11.65
C GLN A 66 13.80 -8.65 10.71
N ASN A 67 14.30 -7.53 11.24
CA ASN A 67 14.99 -6.51 10.46
C ASN A 67 16.20 -7.07 9.70
N LEU A 68 16.98 -7.94 10.36
CA LEU A 68 18.10 -8.63 9.70
C LEU A 68 17.63 -9.47 8.51
N ARG A 69 16.52 -10.21 8.65
CA ARG A 69 15.92 -11.03 7.57
C ARG A 69 15.42 -10.18 6.41
N PHE A 70 14.76 -9.06 6.68
CA PHE A 70 14.28 -8.14 5.64
C PHE A 70 15.43 -7.51 4.84
N GLN A 71 16.57 -7.22 5.47
CA GLN A 71 17.75 -6.70 4.80
C GLN A 71 18.34 -7.70 3.79
N PHE A 72 18.32 -9.01 4.10
CA PHE A 72 18.69 -10.05 3.15
C PHE A 72 17.65 -10.24 2.03
N GLY A 73 16.35 -10.14 2.35
CA GLY A 73 15.26 -10.31 1.38
C GLY A 73 15.18 -9.20 0.33
N THR A 74 15.42 -7.95 0.73
CA THR A 74 15.41 -6.77 -0.16
C THR A 74 16.60 -6.75 -1.12
N SER A 75 17.78 -7.20 -0.69
CA SER A 75 18.99 -7.27 -1.53
C SER A 75 18.91 -8.31 -2.65
N SER A 76 17.97 -9.25 -2.59
CA SER A 76 17.76 -10.29 -3.61
C SER A 76 16.55 -10.04 -4.51
N SER A 77 15.76 -9.01 -4.22
CA SER A 77 14.45 -8.76 -4.84
C SER A 77 14.41 -7.43 -5.60
N SER A 78 15.48 -7.08 -6.31
CA SER A 78 15.56 -5.92 -7.20
C SER A 78 14.78 -6.14 -8.51
N SER A 79 13.52 -6.56 -8.44
CA SER A 79 12.55 -6.46 -9.54
C SER A 79 11.23 -7.09 -9.10
N SER A 80 10.28 -6.29 -8.62
CA SER A 80 8.86 -6.36 -8.98
C SER A 80 8.05 -5.40 -8.11
N LEU A 81 7.89 -4.17 -8.60
CA LEU A 81 6.71 -3.37 -8.27
C LEU A 81 5.50 -4.09 -8.89
N ARG A 82 4.73 -4.80 -8.07
CA ARG A 82 3.33 -5.12 -8.39
C ARG A 82 2.46 -4.54 -7.30
N PHE A 83 1.81 -3.44 -7.65
CA PHE A 83 0.56 -3.02 -7.01
C PHE A 83 -0.46 -4.16 -7.15
N GLN A 84 -1.14 -4.51 -6.07
CA GLN A 84 -2.58 -4.77 -6.11
C GLN A 84 -3.20 -4.78 -4.71
N ASN A 85 -4.37 -4.15 -4.66
CA ASN A 85 -5.26 -3.99 -3.52
C ASN A 85 -5.85 -5.34 -3.07
N GLY A 86 -6.07 -5.46 -1.76
CA GLY A 86 -7.20 -6.22 -1.20
C GLY A 86 -6.88 -7.59 -0.61
N THR A 87 -7.48 -7.80 0.56
CA THR A 87 -7.57 -9.02 1.40
C THR A 87 -6.33 -9.41 2.22
N LEU A 88 -6.51 -9.31 3.54
CA LEU A 88 -5.77 -10.02 4.57
C LEU A 88 -5.78 -11.52 4.22
N ASP A 89 -4.66 -12.03 3.72
CA ASP A 89 -4.17 -13.42 3.79
C ASP A 89 -3.16 -13.66 2.65
N ASP A 90 -2.04 -12.94 2.64
CA ASP A 90 -0.95 -13.18 1.67
C ASP A 90 0.42 -13.14 2.36
N GLU A 91 0.70 -14.17 3.14
CA GLU A 91 2.04 -14.47 3.69
C GLU A 91 2.95 -15.22 2.67
N GLU A 92 2.63 -15.17 1.36
CA GLU A 92 3.18 -16.10 0.38
C GLU A 92 3.98 -15.50 -0.81
N SER A 93 4.43 -14.24 -0.79
CA SER A 93 5.18 -13.69 -1.95
C SER A 93 6.58 -13.12 -1.70
N LEU A 94 7.20 -13.32 -0.53
CA LEU A 94 8.54 -12.79 -0.23
C LEU A 94 9.57 -13.89 0.08
N ARG A 95 9.61 -14.96 -0.74
CA ARG A 95 10.61 -16.03 -0.61
C ARG A 95 11.70 -15.89 -1.68
N SER A 96 12.76 -15.16 -1.34
CA SER A 96 14.03 -15.25 -2.06
C SER A 96 14.61 -16.66 -1.91
N GLN A 97 14.92 -17.30 -3.03
CA GLN A 97 15.33 -18.70 -3.18
C GLN A 97 16.72 -19.07 -2.61
N PHE A 98 17.28 -18.29 -1.68
CA PHE A 98 18.50 -18.69 -0.98
C PHE A 98 18.18 -19.00 0.49
N VAL A 99 18.14 -20.31 0.77
CA VAL A 99 18.11 -20.96 2.08
C VAL A 99 16.78 -20.86 2.83
N THR A 100 15.85 -21.75 2.50
CA THR A 100 14.86 -22.22 3.50
C THR A 100 14.87 -23.75 3.57
N LEU A 101 15.08 -24.24 4.79
CA LEU A 101 14.79 -25.60 5.23
C LEU A 101 13.46 -26.09 4.62
N GLU A 102 13.48 -27.29 4.05
CA GLU A 102 12.33 -27.94 3.42
C GLU A 102 11.11 -28.06 4.33
N ASN A 103 9.94 -28.14 3.70
CA ASN A 103 8.61 -28.17 4.30
C ASN A 103 8.42 -29.39 5.23
N GLY A 104 8.62 -29.18 6.54
CA GLY A 104 8.33 -30.12 7.62
C GLY A 104 8.25 -29.41 8.98
N ARG A 105 7.61 -30.04 9.98
CA ARG A 105 7.34 -29.48 11.33
C ARG A 105 8.55 -28.75 11.94
N GLY A 106 8.44 -27.42 12.09
CA GLY A 106 9.47 -26.58 12.71
C GLY A 106 9.61 -25.18 12.11
N LYS A 107 8.49 -24.55 11.70
CA LYS A 107 8.42 -23.33 10.86
C LYS A 107 9.11 -22.06 11.40
N HIS A 108 9.66 -22.07 12.61
CA HIS A 108 10.34 -20.92 13.21
C HIS A 108 11.66 -21.37 13.81
N ARG A 109 12.73 -20.56 13.66
CA ARG A 109 13.96 -20.76 14.44
C ARG A 109 13.52 -20.73 15.90
N LYS A 110 13.48 -21.88 16.57
CA LYS A 110 12.90 -22.02 17.93
C LYS A 110 13.57 -21.13 18.97
N TYR A 111 14.76 -20.62 18.64
CA TYR A 111 15.55 -19.70 19.45
C TYR A 111 16.11 -18.60 18.55
N LEU A 112 16.06 -17.37 19.05
CA LEU A 112 16.70 -16.21 18.43
C LEU A 112 18.22 -16.42 18.39
N PRO A 113 18.91 -16.00 17.31
CA PRO A 113 20.35 -16.18 17.20
C PRO A 113 21.11 -15.39 18.26
N TYR A 114 22.25 -15.94 18.66
CA TYR A 114 23.27 -15.18 19.37
C TYR A 114 24.14 -14.43 18.38
N VAL A 115 24.61 -13.26 18.80
CA VAL A 115 25.60 -12.45 18.09
C VAL A 115 26.80 -12.21 18.98
N PHE A 116 27.97 -12.10 18.35
CA PHE A 116 29.25 -11.96 19.02
C PHE A 116 29.96 -10.72 18.50
N THR A 117 30.42 -9.88 19.43
CA THR A 117 31.26 -8.73 19.14
C THR A 117 32.70 -9.18 18.84
N GLU A 118 33.55 -8.25 18.43
CA GLU A 118 35.00 -8.50 18.29
C GLU A 118 35.62 -9.12 19.55
N GLN A 119 35.24 -8.63 20.73
CA GLN A 119 35.73 -9.14 22.01
C GLN A 119 35.19 -10.55 22.30
N GLY A 120 33.93 -10.81 21.92
CA GLY A 120 33.34 -12.14 21.97
C GLY A 120 34.10 -13.13 21.09
N VAL A 121 34.42 -12.73 19.86
CA VAL A 121 35.23 -13.55 18.94
C VAL A 121 36.65 -13.74 19.47
N ALA A 122 37.26 -12.71 20.06
CA ALA A 122 38.56 -12.83 20.71
C ALA A 122 38.52 -13.90 21.82
N MET A 123 37.44 -13.98 22.60
CA MET A 123 37.26 -15.02 23.61
C MET A 123 37.06 -16.43 23.03
N LEU A 124 36.52 -16.55 21.81
CA LEU A 124 36.41 -17.85 21.13
C LEU A 124 37.76 -18.48 20.86
N SER A 125 38.82 -17.69 20.63
CA SER A 125 40.17 -18.23 20.41
C SER A 125 40.74 -18.96 21.64
N ALA A 126 40.27 -18.63 22.85
CA ALA A 126 40.64 -19.33 24.07
C ALA A 126 39.85 -20.65 24.28
N VAL A 127 38.68 -20.76 23.63
CA VAL A 127 37.76 -21.90 23.72
C VAL A 127 38.02 -22.91 22.59
N LEU A 128 38.19 -22.42 21.36
CA LEU A 128 38.44 -23.20 20.15
C LEU A 128 39.94 -23.24 19.86
N ARG A 129 40.59 -24.35 20.22
CA ARG A 129 42.07 -24.46 20.26
C ARG A 129 42.72 -25.13 19.04
N SER A 130 41.95 -25.50 18.01
CA SER A 130 42.55 -26.10 16.81
C SER A 130 43.37 -25.06 16.04
N GLN A 131 44.43 -25.50 15.35
CA GLN A 131 45.25 -24.58 14.54
C GLN A 131 44.41 -23.82 13.50
N SER A 132 43.44 -24.51 12.89
CA SER A 132 42.48 -23.89 11.96
C SER A 132 41.63 -22.81 12.64
N ALA A 133 41.07 -23.09 13.82
CA ALA A 133 40.25 -22.13 14.55
C ALA A 133 41.06 -20.91 15.04
N VAL A 134 42.32 -21.10 15.42
CA VAL A 134 43.21 -19.98 15.79
C VAL A 134 43.44 -19.08 14.58
N GLN A 135 43.77 -19.63 13.41
CA GLN A 135 43.95 -18.83 12.18
C GLN A 135 42.66 -18.12 11.77
N MET A 136 41.52 -18.80 11.80
CA MET A 136 40.24 -18.18 11.49
C MET A 136 39.93 -17.02 12.44
N SER A 137 40.20 -17.18 13.74
CA SER A 137 40.01 -16.10 14.73
C SER A 137 40.87 -14.88 14.41
N ILE A 138 42.11 -15.07 13.97
CA ILE A 138 43.00 -13.97 13.54
C ILE A 138 42.40 -13.26 12.32
N HIS A 139 41.90 -14.00 11.33
CA HIS A 139 41.26 -13.42 10.15
C HIS A 139 39.99 -12.62 10.51
N ILE A 140 39.17 -13.14 11.43
CA ILE A 140 37.97 -12.44 11.87
C ILE A 140 38.31 -11.14 12.59
N ILE A 141 39.27 -11.16 13.52
CA ILE A 141 39.73 -9.96 14.23
C ILE A 141 40.28 -8.92 13.24
N ASN A 142 41.09 -9.33 12.27
CA ASN A 142 41.60 -8.43 11.25
C ASN A 142 40.47 -7.78 10.43
N ALA A 143 39.44 -8.54 10.07
CA ALA A 143 38.27 -8.01 9.37
C ALA A 143 37.51 -6.96 10.20
N PHE A 144 37.32 -7.20 11.51
CA PHE A 144 36.73 -6.20 12.40
C PHE A 144 37.57 -4.91 12.48
N VAL A 145 38.89 -5.04 12.62
CA VAL A 145 39.81 -3.89 12.64
C VAL A 145 39.74 -3.09 11.34
N GLU A 146 39.73 -3.77 10.20
CA GLU A 146 39.59 -3.13 8.89
C GLU A 146 38.25 -2.41 8.74
N MET A 147 37.15 -3.05 9.12
CA MET A 147 35.83 -2.43 9.07
C MET A 147 35.73 -1.21 9.99
N ARG A 148 36.29 -1.26 11.19
CA ARG A 148 36.34 -0.12 12.10
C ARG A 148 37.11 1.07 11.50
N LYS A 149 38.27 0.80 10.88
CA LYS A 149 39.05 1.81 10.15
C LYS A 149 38.26 2.38 8.97
N PHE A 150 37.58 1.53 8.22
CA PHE A 150 36.75 1.93 7.08
C PHE A 150 35.62 2.87 7.51
N ILE A 151 34.87 2.50 8.56
CA ILE A 151 33.79 3.33 9.11
C ILE A 151 34.33 4.67 9.60
N SER A 152 35.43 4.64 10.37
CA SER A 152 36.02 5.86 10.93
C SER A 152 36.53 6.83 9.85
N ASN A 153 37.18 6.30 8.80
CA ASN A 153 37.71 7.12 7.71
C ASN A 153 36.60 7.69 6.80
N ASN A 154 35.44 7.03 6.73
CA ASN A 154 34.33 7.42 5.85
C ASN A 154 33.12 7.95 6.62
N ALA A 155 33.27 8.37 7.89
CA ALA A 155 32.17 8.78 8.77
C ALA A 155 31.24 9.84 8.15
N LEU A 156 31.79 10.81 7.40
CA LEU A 156 31.00 11.83 6.72
C LEU A 156 30.08 11.26 5.62
N ILE A 157 30.52 10.20 4.94
CA ILE A 157 29.72 9.52 3.91
C ILE A 157 28.56 8.78 4.57
N PHE A 158 28.82 8.08 5.67
CA PHE A 158 27.77 7.41 6.45
C PHE A 158 26.74 8.40 6.98
N GLN A 159 27.15 9.55 7.51
CA GLN A 159 26.21 10.59 7.95
C GLN A 159 25.31 11.09 6.80
N ARG A 160 25.85 11.21 5.58
CA ARG A 160 25.05 11.59 4.40
C ARG A 160 24.08 10.48 4.01
N LEU A 161 24.48 9.21 4.07
CA LEU A 161 23.61 8.07 3.81
C LEU A 161 22.45 8.02 4.81
N ASP A 162 22.72 8.16 6.11
CA ASP A 162 21.67 8.23 7.15
C ASP A 162 20.64 9.33 6.84
N SER A 163 21.12 10.50 6.38
CA SER A 163 20.23 11.62 6.02
C SER A 163 19.38 11.34 4.78
N LEU A 164 19.88 10.53 3.84
CA LEU A 164 19.14 10.11 2.65
C LEU A 164 18.11 9.05 3.01
N GLU A 165 18.46 8.06 3.84
CA GLU A 165 17.53 7.05 4.34
C GLU A 165 16.34 7.68 5.09
N GLN A 166 16.62 8.67 5.95
CA GLN A 166 15.54 9.41 6.64
C GLN A 166 14.63 10.17 5.67
N LYS A 167 15.18 10.75 4.60
CA LYS A 167 14.37 11.41 3.57
C LYS A 167 13.53 10.42 2.77
N GLN A 168 14.07 9.24 2.49
CA GLN A 168 13.38 8.17 1.80
C GLN A 168 12.19 7.66 2.64
N SER A 169 12.41 7.33 3.92
CA SER A 169 11.36 6.91 4.84
C SER A 169 10.22 7.94 4.94
N LYS A 170 10.55 9.24 5.06
CA LYS A 170 9.54 10.32 5.03
C LYS A 170 8.80 10.45 3.70
N THR A 171 9.41 10.02 2.61
CA THR A 171 8.77 10.04 1.29
C THR A 171 7.79 8.88 1.18
N ASP A 172 8.18 7.70 1.66
CA ASP A 172 7.34 6.51 1.66
C ASP A 172 6.08 6.73 2.52
N GLU A 173 6.20 7.35 3.70
CA GLU A 173 5.05 7.76 4.53
C GLU A 173 4.07 8.67 3.77
N LYS A 174 4.58 9.62 2.99
CA LYS A 174 3.73 10.52 2.17
C LYS A 174 3.05 9.77 1.04
N VAL A 175 3.74 8.82 0.42
CA VAL A 175 3.18 7.99 -0.65
C VAL A 175 2.05 7.14 -0.09
N GLU A 176 2.23 6.48 1.05
CA GLU A 176 1.16 5.74 1.72
C GLU A 176 -0.04 6.63 2.05
N ALA A 177 0.20 7.84 2.58
CA ALA A 177 -0.88 8.78 2.86
C ALA A 177 -1.67 9.17 1.60
N ILE A 178 -0.99 9.38 0.47
CA ILE A 178 -1.64 9.66 -0.83
C ILE A 178 -2.43 8.44 -1.31
N LEU A 179 -1.87 7.24 -1.22
CA LEU A 179 -2.53 6.01 -1.64
C LEU A 179 -3.81 5.77 -0.81
N ASN A 180 -3.73 5.94 0.51
CA ASN A 180 -4.89 5.85 1.40
C ASN A 180 -5.97 6.87 1.02
N ALA A 181 -5.59 8.10 0.67
CA ALA A 181 -6.53 9.13 0.23
C ALA A 181 -7.18 8.82 -1.14
N ILE A 182 -6.52 8.04 -2.01
CA ILE A 182 -7.06 7.59 -3.30
C ILE A 182 -8.00 6.38 -3.10
N GLU A 183 -7.67 5.48 -2.18
CA GLU A 183 -8.48 4.29 -1.88
C GLU A 183 -9.77 4.62 -1.13
N ASP A 184 -9.80 5.76 -0.45
CA ASP A 184 -10.99 6.27 0.23
C ASP A 184 -12.05 6.70 -0.81
N LYS A 185 -12.82 5.72 -1.31
CA LYS A 185 -13.97 5.86 -2.25
C LYS A 185 -15.07 6.80 -1.74
N SER A 186 -14.90 7.41 -0.58
CA SER A 186 -15.80 8.38 0.04
C SER A 186 -15.80 9.74 -0.67
N ILE A 187 -14.77 10.06 -1.45
CA ILE A 187 -14.72 11.28 -2.26
C ILE A 187 -15.39 11.00 -3.60
N LYS A 188 -16.71 11.24 -3.69
CA LYS A 188 -17.39 11.31 -4.99
C LYS A 188 -16.63 12.33 -5.86
N PRO A 189 -16.14 11.94 -7.05
CA PRO A 189 -15.37 12.84 -7.89
C PRO A 189 -16.20 14.09 -8.20
N LYS A 190 -15.64 15.28 -7.92
CA LYS A 190 -16.30 16.54 -8.26
C LYS A 190 -16.45 16.73 -9.76
N GLN A 191 -15.64 16.07 -10.57
CA GLN A 191 -15.70 16.14 -12.03
C GLN A 191 -15.09 14.88 -12.62
N GLY A 192 -15.49 14.53 -13.84
CA GLY A 192 -14.94 13.37 -14.55
C GLY A 192 -15.46 13.27 -15.97
N ILE A 193 -14.87 12.33 -16.71
CA ILE A 193 -15.25 11.99 -18.09
C ILE A 193 -15.57 10.50 -18.13
N PHE A 194 -16.72 10.16 -18.69
CA PHE A 194 -17.01 8.80 -19.12
C PHE A 194 -16.66 8.69 -20.59
N TYR A 195 -16.01 7.59 -20.99
CA TYR A 195 -15.60 7.29 -22.35
C TYR A 195 -16.63 6.42 -23.08
N ASP A 196 -16.48 6.32 -24.40
CA ASP A 196 -17.34 5.50 -25.26
C ASP A 196 -17.41 4.05 -24.76
N GLY A 197 -18.64 3.55 -24.58
CA GLY A 197 -18.90 2.18 -24.15
C GLY A 197 -19.01 2.00 -22.63
N GLN A 198 -18.69 3.01 -21.81
CA GLN A 198 -18.86 2.98 -20.35
C GLN A 198 -20.33 3.21 -19.92
N VAL A 199 -21.26 2.52 -20.59
CA VAL A 199 -22.72 2.66 -20.39
C VAL A 199 -23.10 2.28 -18.97
N TYR A 200 -22.59 1.13 -18.49
CA TYR A 200 -22.94 0.63 -17.16
C TYR A 200 -22.31 1.44 -16.04
N ASP A 201 -21.05 1.88 -16.18
CA ASP A 201 -20.37 2.70 -15.18
C ASP A 201 -21.06 4.07 -15.03
N ALA A 202 -21.41 4.70 -16.14
CA ALA A 202 -22.16 5.96 -16.15
C ALA A 202 -23.55 5.79 -15.52
N TYR A 203 -24.22 4.67 -15.80
CA TYR A 203 -25.49 4.32 -15.18
C TYR A 203 -25.38 4.12 -13.67
N LEU A 204 -24.37 3.40 -13.18
CA LEU A 204 -24.11 3.20 -11.75
C LEU A 204 -23.88 4.54 -11.05
N PHE A 205 -23.03 5.40 -11.63
CA PHE A 205 -22.75 6.72 -11.09
C PHE A 205 -24.04 7.54 -10.88
N VAL A 206 -24.87 7.69 -11.91
CA VAL A 206 -26.13 8.45 -11.79
C VAL A 206 -27.14 7.74 -10.87
N SER A 207 -27.20 6.40 -10.91
CA SER A 207 -28.04 5.61 -10.01
C SER A 207 -27.66 5.84 -8.54
N ASP A 208 -26.38 5.93 -8.22
CA ASP A 208 -25.91 6.14 -6.84
C ASP A 208 -26.12 7.59 -6.38
N LEU A 209 -26.05 8.55 -7.30
CA LEU A 209 -26.51 9.92 -7.04
C LEU A 209 -27.99 9.94 -6.65
N ILE A 210 -28.86 9.33 -7.45
CA ILE A 210 -30.32 9.28 -7.20
C ILE A 210 -30.64 8.58 -5.88
N LYS A 211 -29.99 7.45 -5.58
CA LYS A 211 -30.16 6.74 -4.30
C LYS A 211 -29.69 7.54 -3.09
N SER A 212 -28.73 8.45 -3.28
CA SER A 212 -28.19 9.25 -2.18
C SER A 212 -29.12 10.38 -1.71
N ALA A 213 -30.11 10.76 -2.53
CA ALA A 213 -31.09 11.81 -2.21
C ALA A 213 -31.95 11.45 -0.98
N LYS A 214 -32.29 12.46 -0.17
CA LYS A 214 -33.07 12.30 1.08
C LYS A 214 -34.36 13.12 1.12
N LYS A 215 -34.50 14.16 0.30
CA LYS A 215 -35.63 15.09 0.29
C LYS A 215 -36.22 15.25 -1.10
N ASN A 216 -35.42 15.66 -2.08
CA ASN A 216 -35.90 15.89 -3.43
C ASN A 216 -34.83 15.70 -4.50
N ILE A 217 -35.30 15.45 -5.71
CA ILE A 217 -34.51 15.36 -6.93
C ILE A 217 -35.18 16.24 -7.98
N ILE A 218 -34.42 17.12 -8.61
CA ILE A 218 -34.87 17.89 -9.78
C ILE A 218 -33.96 17.51 -10.95
N LEU A 219 -34.57 17.00 -12.02
CA LEU A 219 -33.88 16.67 -13.26
C LEU A 219 -34.28 17.69 -14.33
N ILE A 220 -33.28 18.31 -14.96
CA ILE A 220 -33.46 19.12 -16.17
C ILE A 220 -32.83 18.33 -17.31
N ASP A 221 -33.64 17.78 -18.22
CA ASP A 221 -33.18 17.06 -19.41
C ASP A 221 -34.20 17.21 -20.54
N ASN A 222 -33.74 17.62 -21.71
CA ASN A 222 -34.58 17.83 -22.89
C ASN A 222 -34.97 16.52 -23.60
N TYR A 223 -34.38 15.39 -23.21
CA TYR A 223 -34.59 14.11 -23.88
C TYR A 223 -34.88 13.01 -22.86
N VAL A 224 -36.12 12.95 -22.39
CA VAL A 224 -36.57 12.00 -21.35
C VAL A 224 -37.41 10.89 -21.97
N ASP A 225 -37.15 9.65 -21.59
CA ASP A 225 -37.91 8.45 -21.97
C ASP A 225 -38.15 7.52 -20.75
N GLU A 226 -38.69 6.32 -20.99
CA GLU A 226 -38.97 5.32 -19.96
C GLU A 226 -37.73 4.92 -19.13
N SER A 227 -36.53 4.99 -19.72
CA SER A 227 -35.29 4.60 -19.03
C SER A 227 -34.96 5.57 -17.91
N VAL A 228 -35.24 6.85 -18.12
CA VAL A 228 -35.06 7.92 -17.12
C VAL A 228 -36.07 7.77 -15.97
N LEU A 229 -37.33 7.42 -16.28
CA LEU A 229 -38.34 7.13 -15.27
C LEU A 229 -37.92 5.94 -14.40
N THR A 230 -37.43 4.87 -15.04
CA THR A 230 -36.91 3.67 -14.36
C THR A 230 -35.69 3.98 -13.48
N LEU A 231 -34.85 4.93 -13.90
CA LEU A 231 -33.71 5.34 -13.09
C LEU A 231 -34.15 6.12 -11.84
N LEU A 232 -35.12 7.04 -12.01
CA LEU A 232 -35.67 7.82 -10.90
C LEU A 232 -36.49 6.98 -9.91
N SER A 233 -37.05 5.84 -10.33
CA SER A 233 -37.78 4.94 -9.42
C SER A 233 -36.90 4.29 -8.36
N LYS A 234 -35.56 4.30 -8.55
CA LYS A 234 -34.59 3.81 -7.55
C LYS A 234 -34.42 4.69 -6.32
N ARG A 235 -35.01 5.89 -6.31
CA ARG A 235 -34.99 6.79 -5.15
C ARG A 235 -35.82 6.21 -3.99
N ASP A 236 -35.57 6.70 -2.78
CA ASP A 236 -36.43 6.40 -1.64
C ASP A 236 -37.86 6.92 -1.87
N ALA A 237 -38.88 6.17 -1.45
CA ALA A 237 -40.28 6.50 -1.71
C ALA A 237 -40.71 7.87 -1.15
N ASN A 238 -40.02 8.37 -0.12
CA ASN A 238 -40.29 9.68 0.48
C ASN A 238 -39.64 10.85 -0.27
N VAL A 239 -38.77 10.57 -1.25
CA VAL A 239 -38.06 11.58 -2.03
C VAL A 239 -38.92 12.06 -3.19
N LYS A 240 -39.20 13.36 -3.22
CA LYS A 240 -39.94 13.98 -4.32
C LYS A 240 -39.08 14.05 -5.57
N ALA A 241 -39.62 13.69 -6.74
CA ALA A 241 -38.91 13.81 -8.01
C ALA A 241 -39.69 14.70 -8.98
N MET A 242 -38.98 15.64 -9.61
CA MET A 242 -39.52 16.54 -10.61
C MET A 242 -38.61 16.56 -11.85
N ILE A 243 -39.20 16.42 -13.03
CA ILE A 243 -38.52 16.46 -14.32
C ILE A 243 -38.95 17.73 -15.07
N TYR A 244 -37.97 18.46 -15.57
CA TYR A 244 -38.14 19.57 -16.50
C TYR A 244 -37.62 19.17 -17.87
N THR A 245 -38.50 19.19 -18.87
CA THR A 245 -38.16 18.81 -20.25
C THR A 245 -38.83 19.72 -21.27
N LYS A 246 -38.20 19.90 -22.44
CA LYS A 246 -38.71 20.75 -23.52
C LYS A 246 -40.04 20.25 -24.10
N ASN A 247 -40.13 18.95 -24.35
CA ASN A 247 -41.25 18.34 -25.05
C ASN A 247 -41.85 17.20 -24.23
N ILE A 248 -43.13 17.31 -23.88
CA ILE A 248 -43.91 16.23 -23.27
C ILE A 248 -44.71 15.58 -24.39
N THR A 249 -44.27 14.42 -24.85
CA THR A 249 -45.00 13.65 -25.87
C THR A 249 -46.15 12.88 -25.24
N LYS A 250 -47.18 12.54 -26.02
CA LYS A 250 -48.28 11.69 -25.55
C LYS A 250 -47.80 10.34 -25.01
N GLN A 251 -46.74 9.80 -25.63
CA GLN A 251 -46.12 8.55 -25.18
C GLN A 251 -45.52 8.71 -23.78
N LEU A 252 -44.70 9.75 -23.57
CA LEU A 252 -44.10 10.03 -22.25
C LEU A 252 -45.16 10.27 -21.18
N GLU A 253 -46.27 10.93 -21.52
CA GLU A 253 -47.38 11.15 -20.60
C GLU A 253 -48.07 9.83 -20.20
N LEU A 254 -48.32 8.93 -21.16
CA LEU A 254 -48.86 7.59 -20.88
C LEU A 254 -47.90 6.75 -20.02
N ASP A 255 -46.60 6.82 -20.31
CA ASP A 255 -45.58 6.09 -19.56
C ASP A 255 -45.44 6.63 -18.12
N LEU A 256 -45.55 7.95 -17.94
CA LEU A 256 -45.59 8.58 -16.63
C LEU A 256 -46.82 8.16 -15.82
N GLN A 257 -48.00 8.11 -16.45
CA GLN A 257 -49.23 7.65 -15.80
C GLN A 257 -49.10 6.20 -15.32
N LYS A 258 -48.57 5.31 -16.16
CA LYS A 258 -48.31 3.90 -15.79
C LYS A 258 -47.29 3.80 -14.66
N HIS A 259 -46.19 4.55 -14.75
CA HIS A 259 -45.17 4.58 -13.72
C HIS A 259 -45.74 5.03 -12.37
N ASN A 260 -46.46 6.16 -12.34
CA ASN A 260 -47.00 6.75 -11.10
C ASN A 260 -48.13 5.90 -10.48
N ALA A 261 -48.73 4.97 -11.24
CA ALA A 261 -49.68 4.00 -10.70
C ALA A 261 -49.00 2.89 -9.87
N GLN A 262 -47.70 2.63 -10.06
CA GLN A 262 -46.98 1.52 -9.43
C GLN A 262 -45.78 1.95 -8.57
N TYR A 263 -45.19 3.11 -8.87
CA TYR A 263 -43.96 3.61 -8.25
C TYR A 263 -44.17 5.00 -7.66
N PRO A 264 -43.26 5.49 -6.80
CA PRO A 264 -43.34 6.83 -6.22
C PRO A 264 -43.54 7.90 -7.29
N ASN A 265 -44.48 8.81 -7.03
CA ASN A 265 -44.95 9.79 -8.01
C ASN A 265 -43.81 10.70 -8.53
N ILE A 266 -43.73 10.85 -9.84
CA ILE A 266 -42.83 11.79 -10.53
C ILE A 266 -43.69 12.88 -11.18
N GLU A 267 -43.34 14.14 -10.93
CA GLU A 267 -43.96 15.29 -11.60
C GLU A 267 -43.15 15.68 -12.83
N ILE A 268 -43.82 16.02 -13.94
CA ILE A 268 -43.17 16.53 -15.15
C ILE A 268 -43.69 17.93 -15.48
N LYS A 269 -42.78 18.85 -15.83
CA LYS A 269 -43.09 20.21 -16.25
C LYS A 269 -42.39 20.56 -17.54
N LYS A 270 -43.07 21.32 -18.39
CA LYS A 270 -42.50 21.83 -19.63
C LYS A 270 -41.52 22.95 -19.31
N PHE A 271 -40.32 22.89 -19.87
CA PHE A 271 -39.30 23.93 -19.72
C PHE A 271 -38.37 23.92 -20.93
N ASP A 272 -38.26 25.07 -21.61
CA ASP A 272 -37.50 25.22 -22.86
C ASP A 272 -36.29 26.16 -22.73
N SER A 273 -36.02 26.65 -21.52
CA SER A 273 -35.01 27.70 -21.30
C SER A 273 -33.61 27.16 -20.96
N SER A 274 -33.39 25.84 -21.03
CA SER A 274 -32.08 25.21 -20.80
C SER A 274 -31.73 24.26 -21.93
N HIS A 275 -30.51 24.37 -22.46
CA HIS A 275 -29.92 23.37 -23.35
C HIS A 275 -29.14 22.30 -22.60
N ASP A 276 -28.56 22.69 -21.45
CA ASP A 276 -27.75 21.83 -20.61
C ASP A 276 -28.61 21.00 -19.66
N ARG A 277 -27.99 19.95 -19.13
CA ARG A 277 -28.67 18.94 -18.32
C ARG A 277 -28.14 18.98 -16.91
N PHE A 278 -29.06 19.07 -15.97
CA PHE A 278 -28.73 19.23 -14.57
C PHE A 278 -29.50 18.22 -13.73
N LEU A 279 -28.79 17.63 -12.76
CA LEU A 279 -29.38 16.81 -11.72
C LEU A 279 -29.12 17.50 -10.38
N LEU A 280 -30.19 17.97 -9.74
CA LEU A 280 -30.14 18.62 -8.44
C LEU A 280 -30.60 17.64 -7.37
N ILE A 281 -29.86 17.58 -6.26
CA ILE A 281 -30.12 16.68 -5.15
C ILE A 281 -30.27 17.49 -3.86
N ASP A 282 -31.40 17.29 -3.17
CA ASP A 282 -31.72 17.83 -1.85
C ASP A 282 -31.55 19.35 -1.70
N GLU A 283 -31.72 20.09 -2.80
CA GLU A 283 -31.47 21.55 -2.88
C GLU A 283 -30.06 21.97 -2.42
N LYS A 284 -29.09 21.04 -2.41
CA LYS A 284 -27.72 21.27 -1.94
C LYS A 284 -26.67 21.00 -3.00
N GLU A 285 -26.87 19.96 -3.80
CA GLU A 285 -25.90 19.55 -4.80
C GLU A 285 -26.46 19.75 -6.21
N VAL A 286 -25.64 20.26 -7.13
CA VAL A 286 -25.97 20.37 -8.55
C VAL A 286 -24.92 19.63 -9.35
N TYR A 287 -25.35 18.69 -10.18
CA TYR A 287 -24.50 18.01 -11.14
C TYR A 287 -24.88 18.46 -12.54
N HIS A 288 -23.91 18.96 -13.29
CA HIS A 288 -24.02 19.14 -14.73
C HIS A 288 -23.59 17.83 -15.42
N ILE A 289 -24.40 17.38 -16.37
CA ILE A 289 -24.18 16.12 -17.10
C ILE A 289 -24.19 16.42 -18.60
N GLY A 290 -23.05 16.21 -19.26
CA GLY A 290 -22.88 16.51 -20.68
C GLY A 290 -23.70 15.62 -21.64
N ALA A 291 -24.28 14.52 -21.12
CA ALA A 291 -25.14 13.61 -21.87
C ALA A 291 -26.54 13.53 -21.29
N SER A 292 -27.52 13.19 -22.12
CA SER A 292 -28.86 12.85 -21.64
C SER A 292 -28.81 11.58 -20.80
N LEU A 293 -29.64 11.52 -19.76
CA LEU A 293 -29.71 10.34 -18.90
C LEU A 293 -30.12 9.08 -19.67
N LYS A 294 -30.83 9.21 -20.80
CA LYS A 294 -31.16 8.08 -21.69
C LYS A 294 -29.98 7.56 -22.53
N ASP A 295 -28.91 8.36 -22.64
CA ASP A 295 -27.76 8.10 -23.52
C ASP A 295 -26.42 7.99 -22.75
N LEU A 296 -26.48 7.77 -21.44
CA LEU A 296 -25.31 7.64 -20.57
C LEU A 296 -24.30 6.61 -21.12
N GLY A 297 -23.07 7.06 -21.34
CA GLY A 297 -21.93 6.22 -21.74
C GLY A 297 -21.97 5.66 -23.16
N LYS A 298 -23.00 5.99 -23.97
CA LYS A 298 -23.03 5.62 -25.41
C LYS A 298 -21.97 6.37 -26.22
N LYS A 299 -21.69 7.60 -25.80
CA LYS A 299 -20.60 8.45 -26.29
C LYS A 299 -19.93 9.12 -25.08
N TRP A 300 -18.69 9.53 -25.25
CA TRP A 300 -17.94 10.23 -24.23
C TRP A 300 -18.66 11.50 -23.78
N PHE A 301 -18.72 11.72 -22.47
CA PHE A 301 -19.32 12.90 -21.89
C PHE A 301 -18.67 13.25 -20.56
N ALA A 302 -18.64 14.55 -20.26
CA ALA A 302 -18.16 15.05 -18.98
C ALA A 302 -19.31 15.22 -17.99
N PHE A 303 -19.02 15.06 -16.70
CA PHE A 303 -19.89 15.50 -15.61
C PHE A 303 -19.10 16.39 -14.65
N SER A 304 -19.80 17.30 -13.99
CA SER A 304 -19.22 18.17 -12.95
C SER A 304 -20.24 18.49 -11.86
N LYS A 305 -19.82 18.37 -10.61
CA LYS A 305 -20.52 18.90 -9.43
C LYS A 305 -20.19 20.37 -9.32
N LEU A 306 -21.22 21.21 -9.42
CA LEU A 306 -21.09 22.65 -9.38
C LEU A 306 -21.15 23.12 -7.92
N ASP A 307 -20.18 23.92 -7.50
CA ASP A 307 -20.16 24.58 -6.19
C ASP A 307 -21.03 25.87 -6.19
N MET A 308 -22.05 25.94 -7.06
CA MET A 308 -22.96 27.10 -7.18
C MET A 308 -24.18 26.96 -6.25
N GLY A 309 -24.68 28.09 -5.76
CA GLY A 309 -25.91 28.13 -4.95
C GLY A 309 -27.12 27.63 -5.73
N VAL A 310 -27.74 26.55 -5.26
CA VAL A 310 -28.93 25.92 -5.86
C VAL A 310 -30.09 26.89 -6.07
N LEU A 311 -30.16 27.91 -5.20
CA LEU A 311 -31.17 28.97 -5.21
C LEU A 311 -31.29 29.66 -6.58
N ASN A 312 -30.17 29.95 -7.26
CA ASN A 312 -30.19 30.66 -8.54
C ASN A 312 -30.82 29.84 -9.68
N ILE A 313 -30.65 28.52 -9.66
CA ILE A 313 -31.25 27.63 -10.66
C ILE A 313 -32.73 27.42 -10.34
N VAL A 314 -33.06 27.21 -9.07
CA VAL A 314 -34.45 27.01 -8.63
C VAL A 314 -35.31 28.26 -8.85
N GLU A 315 -34.76 29.47 -8.69
CA GLU A 315 -35.46 30.72 -9.01
C GLU A 315 -35.81 30.83 -10.49
N LYS A 316 -34.90 30.44 -11.39
CA LYS A 316 -35.16 30.41 -12.84
C LYS A 316 -36.15 29.34 -13.27
N LEU A 317 -36.43 28.34 -12.43
CA LEU A 317 -37.43 27.29 -12.68
C LEU A 317 -38.85 27.69 -12.21
N LYS A 318 -38.98 28.76 -11.41
CA LYS A 318 -40.26 29.26 -10.89
C LYS A 318 -40.85 30.42 -11.69
N ASN A 319 -40.04 31.10 -12.50
CA ASN A 319 -40.43 32.17 -13.44
C ASN A 319 -40.70 31.60 -14.83
#